data_AF-A0A3B3ZHZ4-F1
#
_entry.id   AF-A0A3B3ZHZ4-F1
#
_cell.length_a   1.000
_cell.length_b   1.000
_cell.length_c   1.000
_cell.angle_alpha   90.00
_cell.angle_beta   90.00
_cell.angle_gamma   90.00
#
_symmetry.space_group_name_H-M   'P 1'
#
loop_
_entity.id
_entity.type
_entity.pdbx_description
1 polymer ?
#
loop_
_entity_poly.entity_id
_entity_poly.type
_entity_poly.pdbx_seq_one_letter_code
_entity_poly.pdbx_strand_id
1 'polypeptide(L)'
;MHCFVNQTTDNEPSFKAEEFSDISELRALAELIGPYGLKFLSENLMWHITSQVSEIKKLIIENMDVLVQMRNNSDKPEVMASLKRRLTGGENMLKRMTIIGVILSFRSMAKDCLKDHCPYLMGPVRYLRDFIAPEADIKVTLSVYELASAAGLSCDIDPALVAAISSMQTDNTSTDEEYKLSCLLLVYVAVSLPLLALDPNSCYTREHGGHNNNIHCLATTINQLSAAMFTVQGKNIEQHLKDFLLLASSTLLQLGQNVERMESKNRESIYLLLHLIVEESPFLSQDMLESCFPYVLLRNAYREVYKSFIITVG
;
A
#
# COMPACT_ATOMS: atom_id res chain seq x y z
N MET A 1 1.29 14.66 -12.35
CA MET A 1 1.57 15.67 -11.29
C MET A 1 1.92 14.90 -10.02
N HIS A 2 2.90 15.35 -9.23
CA HIS A 2 3.16 14.78 -7.90
C HIS A 2 2.56 15.72 -6.85
N CYS A 3 1.24 15.67 -6.70
CA CYS A 3 0.47 16.47 -5.75
C CYS A 3 -0.86 15.78 -5.44
N PHE A 4 -1.50 16.17 -4.34
CA PHE A 4 -2.92 15.89 -4.13
C PHE A 4 -3.75 16.92 -4.89
N VAL A 5 -4.81 16.47 -5.55
CA VAL A 5 -5.66 17.32 -6.38
C VAL A 5 -7.10 17.17 -5.93
N ASN A 6 -7.85 18.27 -5.93
CA ASN A 6 -9.26 18.21 -5.65
C ASN A 6 -10.01 17.46 -6.75
N GLN A 7 -10.93 16.58 -6.34
CA GLN A 7 -11.88 16.00 -7.27
C GLN A 7 -13.07 16.94 -7.44
N THR A 8 -13.59 17.02 -8.66
CA THR A 8 -14.86 17.69 -8.93
C THR A 8 -15.96 16.95 -8.19
N THR A 9 -16.40 17.52 -7.07
CA THR A 9 -17.55 17.06 -6.28
C THR A 9 -18.58 18.18 -6.22
N ASP A 10 -19.83 17.85 -5.88
CA ASP A 10 -20.93 18.84 -5.81
C ASP A 10 -20.68 19.98 -4.80
N ASN A 11 -19.72 19.78 -3.87
CA ASN A 11 -19.25 20.80 -2.95
C ASN A 11 -17.90 21.34 -3.42
N GLU A 12 -17.80 22.64 -3.69
CA GLU A 12 -16.51 23.29 -3.89
C GLU A 12 -15.77 23.37 -2.54
N PRO A 13 -14.60 22.72 -2.39
CA PRO A 13 -13.79 22.84 -1.18
C PRO A 13 -13.27 24.27 -1.02
N SER A 14 -13.05 24.70 0.22
CA SER A 14 -12.59 26.06 0.56
C SER A 14 -11.15 26.36 0.12
N PHE A 15 -10.40 25.37 -0.34
CA PHE A 15 -9.03 25.49 -0.83
C PHE A 15 -8.76 24.44 -1.91
N LYS A 16 -7.72 24.68 -2.71
CA LYS A 16 -7.25 23.72 -3.72
C LYS A 16 -6.09 22.88 -3.18
N ALA A 17 -6.25 21.56 -3.10
CA ALA A 17 -5.20 20.69 -2.54
C ALA A 17 -3.87 20.81 -3.29
N GLU A 18 -3.91 21.05 -4.60
CA GLU A 18 -2.73 21.21 -5.44
C GLU A 18 -1.92 22.47 -5.10
N GLU A 19 -2.56 23.50 -4.53
CA GLU A 19 -1.90 24.75 -4.08
C GLU A 19 -1.23 24.60 -2.71
N PHE A 20 -1.25 23.42 -2.09
CA PHE A 20 -0.63 23.15 -0.78
C PHE A 20 0.21 21.87 -0.73
N SER A 21 0.13 21.02 -1.76
CA SER A 21 0.73 19.68 -1.76
C SER A 21 1.56 19.37 -2.99
N ASP A 22 1.78 20.33 -3.87
CA ASP A 22 2.75 20.17 -4.94
C ASP A 22 4.18 20.16 -4.40
N ILE A 23 5.12 19.81 -5.28
CA ILE A 23 6.54 19.72 -4.94
C ILE A 23 7.07 21.08 -4.43
N SER A 24 6.57 22.19 -4.99
CA SER A 24 7.04 23.54 -4.64
C SER A 24 6.64 23.90 -3.22
N GLU A 25 5.38 23.68 -2.87
CA GLU A 25 4.81 23.94 -1.55
C GLU A 25 5.38 23.00 -0.48
N LEU A 26 5.52 21.71 -0.80
CA LEU A 26 6.13 20.76 0.14
C LEU A 26 7.62 21.05 0.37
N ARG A 27 8.33 21.57 -0.63
CA ARG A 27 9.71 22.05 -0.46
C ARG A 27 9.76 23.31 0.38
N ALA A 28 8.89 24.29 0.13
CA ALA A 28 8.80 25.49 0.96
C ALA A 28 8.47 25.13 2.43
N LEU A 29 7.55 24.19 2.65
CA LEU A 29 7.25 23.65 3.99
C LEU A 29 8.49 23.02 4.62
N ALA A 30 9.21 22.16 3.88
CA ALA A 30 10.42 21.50 4.34
C ALA A 30 11.54 22.51 4.71
N GLU A 31 11.69 23.59 3.95
CA GLU A 31 12.62 24.68 4.25
C GLU A 31 12.26 25.42 5.55
N LEU A 32 10.96 25.65 5.79
CA LEU A 32 10.47 26.37 6.97
C LEU A 32 10.60 25.56 8.26
N ILE A 33 10.20 24.28 8.23
CA ILE A 33 10.10 23.45 9.43
C ILE A 33 11.33 22.56 9.65
N GLY A 34 12.15 22.37 8.60
CA GLY A 34 13.37 21.58 8.61
C GLY A 34 13.16 20.10 8.95
N PRO A 35 14.27 19.35 9.14
CA PRO A 35 14.22 17.93 9.51
C PRO A 35 13.42 17.65 10.78
N TYR A 36 13.53 18.52 11.80
CA TYR A 36 12.84 18.35 13.07
C TYR A 36 11.32 18.52 12.93
N GLY A 37 10.87 19.55 12.21
CA GLY A 37 9.45 19.77 11.97
C GLY A 37 8.84 18.69 11.08
N LEU A 38 9.57 18.22 10.06
CA LEU A 38 9.14 17.10 9.23
C LEU A 38 9.07 15.79 10.03
N LYS A 39 10.01 15.54 10.96
CA LYS A 39 9.93 14.41 11.89
C LYS A 39 8.66 14.49 12.73
N PHE A 40 8.37 15.65 13.32
CA PHE A 40 7.15 15.87 14.09
C PHE A 40 5.87 15.67 13.26
N LEU A 41 5.80 16.24 12.05
CA LEU A 41 4.68 16.01 11.12
C LEU A 41 4.50 14.52 10.84
N SER A 42 5.60 13.84 10.53
CA SER A 42 5.67 12.42 10.25
C SER A 42 5.19 11.55 11.44
N GLU A 43 5.50 11.92 12.68
CA GLU A 43 5.00 11.27 13.90
C GLU A 43 3.49 11.46 14.08
N ASN A 44 2.95 12.65 13.80
CA ASN A 44 1.50 12.90 13.83
C ASN A 44 0.75 12.05 12.79
N LEU A 45 1.30 11.91 11.57
CA LEU A 45 0.74 11.03 10.55
C LEU A 45 0.71 9.56 10.99
N MET A 46 1.73 9.11 11.71
CA MET A 46 1.80 7.73 12.24
C MET A 46 0.68 7.43 13.23
N TRP A 47 0.25 8.42 14.04
CA TRP A 47 -0.88 8.25 14.96
C TRP A 47 -2.19 7.91 14.21
N HIS A 48 -2.44 8.57 13.08
CA HIS A 48 -3.61 8.26 12.26
C HIS A 48 -3.52 6.86 11.64
N ILE A 49 -2.31 6.41 11.27
CA ILE A 49 -2.09 5.07 10.74
C ILE A 49 -2.35 4.01 11.81
N THR A 50 -1.79 4.15 13.02
CA THR A 50 -2.01 3.19 14.11
C THR A 50 -3.48 3.11 14.53
N SER A 51 -4.22 4.22 14.46
CA SER A 51 -5.67 4.23 14.62
C SER A 51 -6.38 3.35 13.58
N GLN A 52 -6.02 3.49 12.29
CA GLN A 52 -6.59 2.63 11.23
C GLN A 52 -6.20 1.15 11.40
N VAL A 53 -4.95 0.87 11.78
CA VAL A 53 -4.47 -0.50 12.04
C VAL A 53 -5.26 -1.15 13.19
N SER A 54 -5.59 -0.40 14.24
CA SER A 54 -6.41 -0.90 15.35
C SER A 54 -7.78 -1.37 14.89
N GLU A 55 -8.43 -0.60 14.01
CA GLU A 55 -9.72 -0.96 13.45
C GLU A 55 -9.64 -2.12 12.46
N ILE A 56 -8.57 -2.19 11.68
CA ILE A 56 -8.28 -3.33 10.80
C ILE A 56 -8.12 -4.62 11.62
N LYS A 57 -7.39 -4.59 12.75
CA LYS A 57 -7.27 -5.75 13.63
C LYS A 57 -8.62 -6.27 14.12
N LYS A 58 -9.55 -5.38 14.47
CA LYS A 58 -10.92 -5.77 14.86
C LYS A 58 -11.64 -6.52 13.73
N LEU A 59 -11.58 -6.00 12.50
CA LEU A 59 -12.18 -6.65 11.33
C LEU A 59 -11.60 -8.04 11.06
N ILE A 60 -10.29 -8.21 11.28
CA ILE A 60 -9.62 -9.52 11.13
C ILE A 60 -10.10 -10.49 12.21
N ILE A 61 -10.17 -10.05 13.46
CA ILE A 61 -10.63 -10.87 14.59
C ILE A 61 -12.08 -11.33 14.37
N GLU A 62 -12.97 -10.44 13.93
CA GLU A 62 -14.36 -10.75 13.61
C GLU A 62 -14.50 -11.81 12.50
N ASN A 63 -13.56 -11.86 11.57
CA ASN A 63 -13.57 -12.79 10.42
C ASN A 63 -12.53 -13.92 10.56
N MET A 64 -11.94 -14.12 11.74
CA MET A 64 -10.73 -14.93 11.91
C MET A 64 -10.88 -16.36 11.37
N ASP A 65 -11.97 -17.05 11.72
CA ASP A 65 -12.19 -18.44 11.31
C ASP A 65 -12.35 -18.59 9.80
N VAL A 66 -13.03 -17.63 9.15
CA VAL A 66 -13.22 -17.62 7.70
C VAL A 66 -11.88 -17.37 7.00
N LEU A 67 -11.09 -16.41 7.48
CA LEU A 67 -9.79 -16.08 6.91
C LEU A 67 -8.77 -17.21 7.06
N VAL A 68 -8.77 -17.92 8.20
CA VAL A 68 -7.94 -19.13 8.40
C VAL A 68 -8.35 -20.23 7.40
N GLN A 69 -9.65 -20.45 7.20
CA GLN A 69 -10.13 -21.42 6.22
C GLN A 69 -9.75 -21.04 4.79
N MET A 70 -9.85 -19.76 4.43
CA MET A 70 -9.44 -19.25 3.11
C MET A 70 -7.95 -19.45 2.85
N ARG A 71 -7.10 -19.15 3.85
CA ARG A 71 -5.65 -19.37 3.77
C ARG A 71 -5.31 -20.84 3.50
N ASN A 72 -6.00 -21.76 4.17
CA ASN A 72 -5.72 -23.20 4.10
C ASN A 72 -6.37 -23.91 2.90
N ASN A 73 -7.27 -23.25 2.15
CA ASN A 73 -7.98 -23.84 1.01
C ASN A 73 -7.91 -22.93 -0.23
N SER A 74 -6.81 -22.19 -0.38
CA SER A 74 -6.59 -21.27 -1.51
C SER A 74 -6.51 -22.00 -2.87
N ASP A 75 -6.23 -23.30 -2.85
CA ASP A 75 -6.18 -24.23 -3.96
C ASP A 75 -7.56 -24.77 -4.40
N LYS A 76 -8.63 -24.52 -3.64
CA LYS A 76 -9.97 -25.06 -3.88
C LYS A 76 -10.98 -23.96 -4.23
N PRO A 77 -11.24 -23.69 -5.53
CA PRO A 77 -12.09 -22.58 -5.96
C PRO A 77 -13.52 -22.62 -5.41
N GLU A 78 -14.13 -23.80 -5.34
CA GLU A 78 -15.51 -23.98 -4.85
C GLU A 78 -15.63 -23.63 -3.35
N VAL A 79 -14.67 -24.09 -2.54
CA VAL A 79 -14.61 -23.78 -1.11
C VAL A 79 -14.37 -22.28 -0.93
N MET A 80 -13.44 -21.70 -1.69
CA MET A 80 -13.17 -20.26 -1.66
C MET A 80 -14.39 -19.41 -2.03
N ALA A 81 -15.17 -19.81 -3.03
CA ALA A 81 -16.40 -19.12 -3.41
C ALA A 81 -17.45 -19.14 -2.27
N SER A 82 -17.57 -20.27 -1.56
CA SER A 82 -18.46 -20.38 -0.40
C SER A 82 -18.01 -19.51 0.77
N LEU A 83 -16.70 -19.47 1.05
CA LEU A 83 -16.11 -18.67 2.12
C LEU A 83 -16.21 -17.17 1.81
N LYS A 84 -16.04 -16.77 0.54
CA LYS A 84 -16.19 -15.36 0.10
C LYS A 84 -17.57 -14.80 0.44
N ARG A 85 -18.64 -15.62 0.35
CA ARG A 85 -20.00 -15.20 0.74
C ARG A 85 -20.18 -15.02 2.25
N ARG A 86 -19.34 -15.65 3.07
CA ARG A 86 -19.37 -15.57 4.53
C ARG A 86 -18.48 -14.44 5.08
N LEU A 87 -17.53 -13.97 4.28
CA LEU A 87 -16.62 -12.89 4.66
C LEU A 87 -17.38 -11.55 4.65
N THR A 88 -17.28 -10.79 5.75
CA THR A 88 -18.01 -9.52 5.89
C THR A 88 -17.07 -8.37 6.22
N GLY A 89 -17.26 -7.22 5.57
CA GLY A 89 -16.46 -6.02 5.83
C GLY A 89 -15.29 -5.79 4.88
N GLY A 90 -15.20 -6.53 3.76
CA GLY A 90 -14.12 -6.39 2.78
C GLY A 90 -13.96 -4.99 2.21
N GLU A 91 -15.07 -4.29 1.89
CA GLU A 91 -15.02 -2.89 1.47
C GLU A 91 -14.44 -1.97 2.55
N ASN A 92 -14.80 -2.23 3.81
CA ASN A 92 -14.34 -1.42 4.95
C ASN A 92 -12.85 -1.66 5.21
N MET A 93 -12.39 -2.91 5.10
CA MET A 93 -10.97 -3.27 5.12
C MET A 93 -10.19 -2.50 4.04
N LEU A 94 -10.66 -2.54 2.80
CA LEU A 94 -10.00 -1.84 1.68
C LEU A 94 -10.00 -0.32 1.86
N LYS A 95 -11.12 0.28 2.29
CA LYS A 95 -11.20 1.72 2.58
C LYS A 95 -10.16 2.14 3.63
N ARG A 96 -10.02 1.39 4.72
CA ARG A 96 -9.03 1.68 5.77
C ARG A 96 -7.60 1.53 5.28
N MET A 97 -7.31 0.49 4.50
CA MET A 97 -6.00 0.30 3.86
C MET A 97 -5.68 1.43 2.87
N THR A 98 -6.65 1.91 2.10
CA THR A 98 -6.49 3.07 1.20
C THR A 98 -6.19 4.35 1.98
N ILE A 99 -6.87 4.60 3.11
CA ILE A 99 -6.59 5.76 3.97
C ILE A 99 -5.14 5.73 4.47
N ILE A 100 -4.65 4.59 4.94
CA ILE A 100 -3.24 4.44 5.35
C ILE A 100 -2.33 4.77 4.17
N GLY A 101 -2.65 4.29 2.96
CA GLY A 101 -1.83 4.49 1.76
C GLY A 101 -1.75 5.94 1.34
N VAL A 102 -2.86 6.66 1.42
CA VAL A 102 -2.93 8.10 1.18
C VAL A 102 -2.02 8.85 2.16
N ILE A 103 -2.08 8.51 3.46
CA ILE A 103 -1.23 9.11 4.49
C ILE A 103 0.27 8.83 4.21
N LEU A 104 0.60 7.58 3.87
CA LEU A 104 1.97 7.18 3.55
C LEU A 104 2.49 7.86 2.26
N SER A 105 1.62 8.05 1.26
CA SER A 105 1.95 8.74 0.02
C SER A 105 2.29 10.22 0.30
N PHE A 106 1.44 10.91 1.08
CA PHE A 106 1.72 12.28 1.52
C PHE A 106 3.03 12.39 2.30
N ARG A 107 3.25 11.46 3.25
CA ARG A 107 4.50 11.39 4.03
C ARG A 107 5.73 11.21 3.13
N SER A 108 5.65 10.34 2.13
CA SER A 108 6.74 10.11 1.18
C SER A 108 7.09 11.39 0.42
N MET A 109 6.08 12.08 -0.10
CA MET A 109 6.25 13.34 -0.82
C MET A 109 6.89 14.43 0.05
N ALA A 110 6.44 14.57 1.30
CA ALA A 110 7.01 15.54 2.24
C ALA A 110 8.47 15.23 2.59
N LYS A 111 8.81 13.94 2.77
CA LYS A 111 10.20 13.50 3.04
C LYS A 111 11.12 13.74 1.85
N ASP A 112 10.64 13.48 0.64
CA ASP A 112 11.43 13.61 -0.58
C ASP A 112 11.93 15.03 -0.82
N CYS A 113 11.22 16.03 -0.30
CA CYS A 113 11.59 17.44 -0.40
C CYS A 113 12.80 17.84 0.47
N LEU A 114 13.24 17.00 1.41
CA LEU A 114 14.34 17.30 2.34
C LEU A 114 15.75 17.02 1.75
N LYS A 115 15.82 16.27 0.64
CA LYS A 115 17.07 15.64 0.13
C LYS A 115 18.21 16.61 -0.24
N ASP A 116 17.93 17.89 -0.50
CA ASP A 116 18.88 18.79 -1.17
C ASP A 116 19.55 19.85 -0.28
N HIS A 117 19.37 19.80 1.05
CA HIS A 117 19.79 20.90 1.94
C HIS A 117 21.25 20.83 2.40
N CYS A 118 21.82 19.63 2.59
CA CYS A 118 23.11 19.43 3.27
C CYS A 118 24.06 18.48 2.51
N PRO A 119 24.59 18.85 1.32
CA PRO A 119 25.27 17.92 0.41
C PRO A 119 26.45 17.16 1.04
N TYR A 120 27.21 17.82 1.92
CA TYR A 120 28.35 17.20 2.62
C TYR A 120 27.95 16.12 3.64
N LEU A 121 26.72 16.18 4.18
CA LEU A 121 26.19 15.16 5.08
C LEU A 121 25.43 14.07 4.30
N MET A 122 24.80 14.43 3.19
CA MET A 122 23.99 13.49 2.39
C MET A 122 24.83 12.36 1.78
N GLY A 123 26.06 12.63 1.33
CA GLY A 123 26.94 11.60 0.77
C GLY A 123 27.23 10.45 1.75
N PRO A 124 27.78 10.73 2.94
CA PRO A 124 27.99 9.73 3.97
C PRO A 124 26.72 9.01 4.44
N VAL A 125 25.61 9.73 4.63
CA VAL A 125 24.33 9.11 5.05
C VAL A 125 23.80 8.14 3.99
N ARG A 126 23.89 8.53 2.71
CA ARG A 126 23.52 7.65 1.58
C ARG A 126 24.41 6.41 1.54
N TYR A 127 25.72 6.58 1.69
CA TYR A 127 26.67 5.46 1.73
C TYR A 127 26.36 4.50 2.89
N LEU A 128 26.10 5.02 4.09
CA LEU A 128 25.75 4.17 5.23
C LEU A 128 24.50 3.34 4.97
N ARG A 129 23.47 3.91 4.33
CA ARG A 129 22.24 3.21 3.97
C ARG A 129 22.47 2.15 2.89
N ASP A 130 23.22 2.48 1.83
CA ASP A 130 23.37 1.61 0.65
C ASP A 130 24.28 0.40 0.91
N PHE A 131 25.19 0.51 1.89
CA PHE A 131 26.20 -0.50 2.19
C PHE A 131 25.99 -1.18 3.55
N ILE A 132 24.74 -1.24 4.05
CA ILE A 132 24.40 -2.06 5.20
C ILE A 132 24.61 -3.54 4.82
N ALA A 133 25.36 -4.27 5.64
CA ALA A 133 25.55 -5.70 5.44
C ALA A 133 24.20 -6.44 5.55
N PRO A 134 23.85 -7.35 4.62
CA PRO A 134 22.62 -8.14 4.70
C PRO A 134 22.47 -8.93 6.00
N GLU A 135 23.59 -9.27 6.65
CA GLU A 135 23.68 -10.02 7.90
C GLU A 135 23.66 -9.13 9.14
N ALA A 136 23.55 -7.81 8.97
CA ALA A 136 23.48 -6.87 10.08
C ALA A 136 22.24 -7.14 10.95
N ASP A 137 22.40 -6.94 12.27
CA ASP A 137 21.28 -6.96 13.21
C ASP A 137 20.21 -5.94 12.75
N ILE A 138 18.96 -6.37 12.70
CA ILE A 138 17.82 -5.54 12.32
C ILE A 138 17.76 -4.23 13.09
N LYS A 139 18.19 -4.20 14.35
CA LYS A 139 18.27 -2.97 15.17
C LYS A 139 19.28 -1.97 14.63
N VAL A 140 20.42 -2.46 14.14
CA VAL A 140 21.45 -1.63 13.49
C VAL A 140 20.91 -1.09 12.18
N THR A 141 20.29 -1.94 11.36
CA THR A 141 19.65 -1.53 10.10
C THR A 141 18.60 -0.44 10.34
N LEU A 142 17.72 -0.62 11.32
CA LEU A 142 16.69 0.37 11.66
C LEU A 142 17.27 1.70 12.17
N SER A 143 18.40 1.66 12.89
CA SER A 143 19.09 2.87 13.35
C SER A 143 19.69 3.66 12.19
N VAL A 144 20.29 2.98 11.21
CA VAL A 144 20.78 3.62 9.97
C VAL A 144 19.60 4.15 9.14
N TYR A 145 18.50 3.40 9.05
CA TYR A 145 17.30 3.83 8.36
C TYR A 145 16.62 5.02 9.03
N GLU A 146 16.69 5.15 10.36
CA GLU A 146 16.19 6.32 11.08
C GLU A 146 16.98 7.57 10.67
N LEU A 147 18.31 7.48 10.64
CA LEU A 147 19.18 8.56 10.18
C LEU A 147 18.90 8.92 8.71
N ALA A 148 18.81 7.92 7.83
CA ALA A 148 18.54 8.11 6.41
C ALA A 148 17.15 8.75 6.18
N SER A 149 16.12 8.25 6.86
CA SER A 149 14.76 8.79 6.81
C SER A 149 14.69 10.24 7.31
N ALA A 150 15.43 10.57 8.37
CA ALA A 150 15.51 11.94 8.89
C ALA A 150 16.22 12.90 7.91
N ALA A 151 17.03 12.37 7.00
CA ALA A 151 17.64 13.11 5.90
C ALA A 151 16.78 13.12 4.62
N GLY A 152 15.56 12.59 4.66
CA GLY A 152 14.65 12.51 3.52
C GLY A 152 14.98 11.39 2.52
N LEU A 153 15.88 10.46 2.86
CA LEU A 153 16.14 9.30 2.01
C LEU A 153 15.03 8.25 2.17
N SER A 154 14.67 7.61 1.05
CA SER A 154 13.83 6.41 1.07
C SER A 154 14.61 5.23 1.65
N CYS A 155 13.89 4.39 2.39
CA CYS A 155 14.37 3.15 2.99
C CYS A 155 13.34 2.05 2.71
N ASP A 156 13.81 0.82 2.51
CA ASP A 156 12.94 -0.33 2.22
C ASP A 156 11.99 -0.67 3.39
N ILE A 157 12.40 -0.32 4.60
CA ILE A 157 11.63 -0.48 5.83
C ILE A 157 11.54 0.89 6.50
N ASP A 158 10.32 1.40 6.73
CA ASP A 158 10.14 2.68 7.42
C ASP A 158 10.32 2.49 8.94
N PRO A 159 11.38 3.05 9.56
CA PRO A 159 11.67 2.85 10.98
C PRO A 159 10.63 3.49 11.89
N ALA A 160 10.00 4.60 11.48
CA ALA A 160 8.95 5.22 12.31
C ALA A 160 7.66 4.41 12.27
N LEU A 161 7.35 3.78 11.13
CA LEU A 161 6.20 2.86 11.05
C LEU A 161 6.47 1.60 11.88
N VAL A 162 7.68 1.03 11.83
CA VAL A 162 8.09 -0.08 12.70
C VAL A 162 7.93 0.29 14.18
N ALA A 163 8.44 1.45 14.60
CA ALA A 163 8.30 1.93 15.98
C ALA A 163 6.84 2.14 16.37
N ALA A 164 6.03 2.74 15.49
CA ALA A 164 4.61 2.96 15.73
C ALA A 164 3.85 1.63 15.88
N ILE A 165 4.08 0.65 15.00
CA ILE A 165 3.45 -0.68 15.10
C ILE A 165 3.93 -1.44 16.34
N SER A 166 5.22 -1.38 16.66
CA SER A 166 5.78 -2.00 17.87
C SER A 166 5.14 -1.43 19.13
N SER A 167 4.88 -0.11 19.17
CA SER A 167 4.24 0.54 20.34
C SER A 167 2.78 0.13 20.57
N MET A 168 2.14 -0.48 19.57
CA MET A 168 0.77 -1.00 19.69
C MET A 168 0.70 -2.35 20.40
N GLN A 169 1.82 -3.05 20.57
CA GLN A 169 1.84 -4.33 21.28
C GLN A 169 1.58 -4.09 22.76
N THR A 170 0.61 -4.81 23.32
CA THR A 170 0.34 -4.80 24.77
C THR A 170 1.00 -6.01 25.41
N ASP A 171 1.37 -5.92 26.69
CA ASP A 171 2.02 -7.01 27.44
C ASP A 171 1.21 -8.33 27.46
N ASN A 172 -0.08 -8.27 27.12
CA ASN A 172 -1.00 -9.41 27.12
C ASN A 172 -1.13 -10.12 25.78
N THR A 173 -0.58 -9.59 24.67
CA THR A 173 -0.73 -10.20 23.34
C THR A 173 0.53 -10.95 22.96
N SER A 174 0.41 -12.24 22.65
CA SER A 174 1.58 -13.03 22.24
C SER A 174 2.07 -12.62 20.85
N THR A 175 3.39 -12.71 20.61
CA THR A 175 3.98 -12.45 19.29
C THR A 175 3.39 -13.34 18.20
N ASP A 176 2.99 -14.57 18.55
CA ASP A 176 2.37 -15.52 17.63
C ASP A 176 0.94 -15.11 17.23
N GLU A 177 0.16 -14.53 18.15
CA GLU A 177 -1.17 -13.98 17.84
C GLU A 177 -1.07 -12.76 16.92
N GLU A 178 -0.14 -11.84 17.20
CA GLU A 178 0.13 -10.67 16.36
C GLU A 178 0.60 -11.07 14.95
N TYR A 179 1.47 -12.07 14.87
CA TYR A 179 1.91 -12.65 13.60
C TYR A 179 0.75 -13.29 12.83
N LYS A 180 -0.14 -14.03 13.52
CA LYS A 180 -1.35 -14.60 12.91
C LYS A 180 -2.24 -13.50 12.33
N LEU A 181 -2.51 -12.42 13.08
CA LEU A 181 -3.31 -11.29 12.59
C LEU A 181 -2.67 -10.65 11.34
N SER A 182 -1.35 -10.50 11.34
CA SER A 182 -0.61 -9.91 10.20
C SER A 182 -0.67 -10.80 8.95
N CYS A 183 -0.60 -12.12 9.10
CA CYS A 183 -0.84 -13.04 7.99
C CYS A 183 -2.28 -12.95 7.46
N LEU A 184 -3.26 -12.91 8.37
CA LEU A 184 -4.67 -12.86 7.99
C LEU A 184 -5.07 -11.52 7.37
N LEU A 185 -4.39 -10.42 7.73
CA LEU A 185 -4.52 -9.13 7.05
C LEU A 185 -4.25 -9.27 5.55
N LEU A 186 -3.12 -9.86 5.17
CA LEU A 186 -2.76 -10.06 3.78
C LEU A 186 -3.78 -10.93 3.05
N VAL A 187 -4.22 -12.02 3.67
CA VAL A 187 -5.28 -12.88 3.11
C VAL A 187 -6.55 -12.08 2.87
N TYR A 188 -6.99 -11.29 3.86
CA TYR A 188 -8.21 -10.51 3.80
C TYR A 188 -8.14 -9.46 2.68
N VAL A 189 -7.04 -8.72 2.57
CA VAL A 189 -6.84 -7.75 1.49
C VAL A 189 -6.88 -8.44 0.14
N ALA A 190 -6.13 -9.52 -0.06
CA ALA A 190 -6.04 -10.25 -1.33
C ALA A 190 -7.39 -10.75 -1.83
N VAL A 191 -8.20 -11.36 -0.96
CA VAL A 191 -9.52 -11.89 -1.35
C VAL A 191 -10.57 -10.80 -1.55
N SER A 192 -10.33 -9.59 -1.03
CA SER A 192 -11.25 -8.45 -1.14
C SER A 192 -10.99 -7.60 -2.38
N LEU A 193 -9.79 -7.62 -2.99
CA LEU A 193 -9.46 -6.82 -4.18
C LEU A 193 -10.51 -6.87 -5.31
N PRO A 194 -11.14 -8.03 -5.65
CA PRO A 194 -12.16 -8.06 -6.70
C PRO A 194 -13.38 -7.18 -6.44
N LEU A 195 -13.68 -6.86 -5.17
CA LEU A 195 -14.80 -5.97 -4.82
C LEU A 195 -14.61 -4.57 -5.42
N LEU A 196 -13.36 -4.14 -5.61
CA LEU A 196 -13.04 -2.83 -6.19
C LEU A 196 -13.52 -2.70 -7.64
N ALA A 197 -13.67 -3.81 -8.37
CA ALA A 197 -14.14 -3.78 -9.75
C ALA A 197 -15.61 -3.31 -9.86
N LEU A 198 -16.37 -3.38 -8.77
CA LEU A 198 -17.76 -2.94 -8.67
C LEU A 198 -17.88 -1.42 -8.45
N ASP A 199 -16.87 -0.79 -7.85
CA ASP A 199 -16.89 0.65 -7.56
C ASP A 199 -16.61 1.44 -8.84
N PRO A 200 -17.53 2.33 -9.30
CA PRO A 200 -17.33 3.15 -10.48
C PRO A 200 -16.10 4.07 -10.38
N ASN A 201 -15.70 4.47 -9.17
CA ASN A 201 -14.53 5.32 -8.94
C ASN A 201 -13.19 4.57 -8.98
N SER A 202 -13.21 3.24 -9.13
CA SER A 202 -12.01 2.43 -9.37
C SER A 202 -11.49 2.50 -10.81
N CYS A 203 -11.87 3.52 -11.57
CA CYS A 203 -11.33 3.75 -12.91
C CYS A 203 -9.90 4.29 -12.79
N TYR A 204 -8.96 3.70 -13.54
CA TYR A 204 -7.60 4.20 -13.64
C TYR A 204 -7.51 5.30 -14.69
N THR A 205 -6.97 6.46 -14.32
CA THR A 205 -6.90 7.63 -15.18
C THR A 205 -5.45 7.95 -15.54
N ARG A 206 -5.16 8.06 -16.84
CA ARG A 206 -3.82 8.40 -17.36
C ARG A 206 -3.28 9.72 -16.80
N GLU A 207 -4.14 10.74 -16.69
CA GLU A 207 -3.74 12.09 -16.28
C GLU A 207 -3.11 12.11 -14.88
N HIS A 208 -3.65 11.29 -13.98
CA HIS A 208 -3.22 11.19 -12.60
C HIS A 208 -2.25 10.04 -12.34
N GLY A 209 -2.12 9.09 -13.29
CA GLY A 209 -1.30 7.90 -13.11
C GLY A 209 -1.84 6.95 -12.02
N GLY A 210 -3.13 7.05 -11.70
CA GLY A 210 -3.76 6.33 -10.58
C GLY A 210 -5.28 6.25 -10.73
N HIS A 211 -5.93 5.62 -9.75
CA HIS A 211 -7.39 5.48 -9.67
C HIS A 211 -8.05 6.65 -8.95
N ASN A 212 -9.29 6.99 -9.34
CA ASN A 212 -10.01 8.13 -8.75
C ASN A 212 -10.32 7.92 -7.25
N ASN A 213 -10.63 6.71 -6.80
CA ASN A 213 -10.83 6.43 -5.36
C ASN A 213 -9.53 6.15 -4.58
N ASN A 214 -8.36 6.54 -5.11
CA ASN A 214 -7.05 6.38 -4.47
C ASN A 214 -6.60 4.93 -4.18
N ILE A 215 -7.25 3.90 -4.75
CA ILE A 215 -6.85 2.51 -4.50
C ILE A 215 -5.45 2.16 -5.02
N HIS A 216 -4.85 2.97 -5.90
CA HIS A 216 -3.44 2.88 -6.25
C HIS A 216 -2.52 2.98 -5.02
N CYS A 217 -2.92 3.75 -4.00
CA CYS A 217 -2.20 3.86 -2.73
C CYS A 217 -2.18 2.55 -1.92
N LEU A 218 -3.01 1.55 -2.25
CA LEU A 218 -2.92 0.21 -1.65
C LEU A 218 -1.55 -0.42 -1.90
N ALA A 219 -0.90 -0.11 -3.02
CA ALA A 219 0.47 -0.56 -3.30
C ALA A 219 1.44 -0.15 -2.17
N THR A 220 1.43 1.13 -1.81
CA THR A 220 2.25 1.67 -0.72
C THR A 220 1.85 1.04 0.63
N THR A 221 0.55 0.94 0.94
CA THR A 221 0.11 0.35 2.22
C THR A 221 0.51 -1.10 2.36
N ILE A 222 0.25 -1.94 1.35
CA ILE A 222 0.53 -3.38 1.40
C ILE A 222 2.02 -3.61 1.62
N ASN A 223 2.88 -2.88 0.92
CA ASN A 223 4.33 -3.02 1.05
C ASN A 223 4.83 -2.51 2.41
N GLN A 224 4.56 -1.25 2.75
CA GLN A 224 5.15 -0.62 3.95
C GLN A 224 4.57 -1.21 5.25
N LEU A 225 3.26 -1.49 5.30
CA LEU A 225 2.65 -2.05 6.51
C LEU A 225 3.11 -3.48 6.75
N SER A 226 3.23 -4.30 5.71
CA SER A 226 3.76 -5.67 5.82
C SER A 226 5.23 -5.64 6.24
N ALA A 227 6.04 -4.78 5.61
CA ALA A 227 7.44 -4.61 5.99
C ALA A 227 7.56 -4.25 7.48
N ALA A 228 6.76 -3.29 7.97
CA ALA A 228 6.78 -2.90 9.37
C ALA A 228 6.34 -4.04 10.31
N MET A 229 5.19 -4.68 10.05
CA MET A 229 4.65 -5.74 10.90
C MET A 229 5.58 -6.94 10.99
N PHE A 230 6.08 -7.44 9.85
CA PHE A 230 6.94 -8.62 9.83
C PHE A 230 8.36 -8.32 10.34
N THR A 231 8.83 -7.07 10.24
CA THR A 231 10.07 -6.63 10.91
C THR A 231 9.93 -6.73 12.43
N VAL A 232 8.83 -6.21 13.00
CA VAL A 232 8.57 -6.30 14.45
C VAL A 232 8.49 -7.77 14.91
N GLN A 233 7.94 -8.65 14.08
CA GLN A 233 7.75 -10.07 14.39
C GLN A 233 8.96 -10.96 14.06
N GLY A 234 10.04 -10.40 13.48
CA GLY A 234 11.21 -11.16 13.06
C GLY A 234 10.89 -12.21 11.98
N LYS A 235 10.01 -11.89 11.04
CA LYS A 235 9.57 -12.78 9.95
C LYS A 235 10.04 -12.28 8.59
N ASN A 236 10.08 -13.19 7.61
CA ASN A 236 10.54 -12.87 6.25
C ASN A 236 9.44 -12.11 5.48
N ILE A 237 9.73 -10.84 5.15
CA ILE A 237 8.80 -9.94 4.46
C ILE A 237 8.50 -10.43 3.04
N GLU A 238 9.54 -10.79 2.29
CA GLU A 238 9.45 -11.25 0.89
C GLU A 238 8.55 -12.49 0.75
N GLN A 239 8.72 -13.48 1.64
CA GLN A 239 7.90 -14.69 1.61
C GLN A 239 6.41 -14.37 1.78
N HIS A 240 6.07 -13.49 2.73
CA HIS A 240 4.67 -13.13 2.98
C HIS A 240 4.07 -12.30 1.86
N LEU A 241 4.84 -11.39 1.27
CA LEU A 241 4.39 -10.62 0.10
C LEU A 241 4.24 -11.51 -1.15
N LYS A 242 5.08 -12.55 -1.32
CA LYS A 242 4.91 -13.57 -2.38
C LYS A 242 3.63 -14.37 -2.19
N ASP A 243 3.37 -14.83 -0.97
CA ASP A 243 2.13 -15.57 -0.64
C ASP A 243 0.89 -14.70 -0.91
N PHE A 244 0.96 -13.42 -0.52
CA PHE A 244 -0.07 -12.42 -0.84
C PHE A 244 -0.26 -12.28 -2.35
N LEU A 245 0.83 -12.11 -3.11
CA LEU A 245 0.79 -11.90 -4.55
C LEU A 245 0.15 -13.08 -5.28
N LEU A 246 0.49 -14.31 -4.88
CA LEU A 246 -0.10 -15.53 -5.43
C LEU A 246 -1.61 -15.59 -5.18
N LEU A 247 -2.04 -15.30 -3.95
CA LEU A 247 -3.45 -15.32 -3.58
C LEU A 247 -4.25 -14.20 -4.28
N ALA A 248 -3.69 -12.99 -4.33
CA ALA A 248 -4.29 -11.84 -5.01
C ALA A 248 -4.43 -12.10 -6.51
N SER A 249 -3.39 -12.63 -7.15
CA SER A 249 -3.39 -13.00 -8.58
C SER A 249 -4.45 -14.06 -8.88
N SER A 250 -4.49 -15.14 -8.10
CA SER A 250 -5.51 -16.19 -8.24
C SER A 250 -6.93 -15.62 -8.11
N THR A 251 -7.16 -14.75 -7.13
CA THR A 251 -8.46 -14.14 -6.87
C THR A 251 -8.90 -13.20 -8.00
N LEU A 252 -7.98 -12.44 -8.60
CA LEU A 252 -8.25 -11.56 -9.74
C LEU A 252 -8.38 -12.30 -11.08
N LEU A 253 -7.68 -13.41 -11.27
CA LEU A 253 -7.87 -14.28 -12.44
C LEU A 253 -9.26 -14.94 -12.44
N GLN A 254 -9.75 -15.38 -11.26
CA GLN A 254 -11.12 -15.88 -11.11
C GLN A 254 -12.18 -14.83 -11.49
N LEU A 255 -11.93 -13.55 -11.21
CA LEU A 255 -12.80 -12.45 -11.65
C LEU A 255 -12.87 -12.36 -13.19
N GLY A 256 -11.76 -12.65 -13.88
CA GLY A 256 -11.69 -12.63 -15.35
C GLY A 256 -12.48 -13.75 -16.03
N GLN A 257 -12.63 -14.90 -15.36
CA GLN A 257 -13.35 -16.07 -15.88
C GLN A 257 -14.88 -15.93 -15.76
N ASN A 258 -15.37 -15.10 -14.84
CA ASN A 258 -16.80 -14.87 -14.61
C ASN A 258 -17.34 -13.81 -15.58
N VAL A 259 -17.47 -14.17 -16.85
CA VAL A 259 -17.88 -13.28 -17.97
C VAL A 259 -19.38 -12.90 -17.92
N GLU A 260 -20.20 -13.61 -17.14
CA GLU A 260 -21.66 -13.50 -17.21
C GLU A 260 -22.27 -12.24 -16.58
N ARG A 261 -21.48 -11.37 -15.93
CA ARG A 261 -22.04 -10.20 -15.23
C ARG A 261 -21.53 -8.88 -15.79
N MET A 262 -22.47 -7.99 -16.09
CA MET A 262 -22.27 -6.53 -16.26
C MET A 262 -21.53 -5.85 -15.09
N GLU A 263 -21.12 -6.60 -14.06
CA GLU A 263 -20.46 -6.19 -12.83
C GLU A 263 -18.95 -5.91 -12.96
N SER A 264 -18.33 -6.07 -14.12
CA SER A 264 -16.85 -5.98 -14.27
C SER A 264 -16.34 -4.71 -14.98
N LYS A 265 -17.05 -3.58 -14.86
CA LYS A 265 -16.71 -2.32 -15.58
C LYS A 265 -15.26 -1.86 -15.39
N ASN A 266 -14.70 -2.04 -14.18
CA ASN A 266 -13.35 -1.59 -13.84
C ASN A 266 -12.33 -2.73 -13.70
N ARG A 267 -12.63 -3.94 -14.18
CA ARG A 267 -11.75 -5.11 -14.00
C ARG A 267 -10.31 -4.86 -14.45
N GLU A 268 -10.13 -4.31 -15.64
CA GLU A 268 -8.81 -4.01 -16.20
C GLU A 268 -8.05 -3.01 -15.30
N SER A 269 -8.72 -1.98 -14.80
CA SER A 269 -8.15 -1.02 -13.84
C SER A 269 -7.68 -1.70 -12.54
N ILE A 270 -8.40 -2.72 -12.07
CA ILE A 270 -8.00 -3.46 -10.85
C ILE A 270 -6.78 -4.36 -11.11
N TYR A 271 -6.63 -4.93 -12.31
CA TYR A 271 -5.44 -5.70 -12.66
C TYR A 271 -4.16 -4.88 -12.55
N LEU A 272 -4.23 -3.59 -12.87
CA LEU A 272 -3.09 -2.68 -12.73
C LEU A 272 -2.60 -2.54 -11.28
N LEU A 273 -3.44 -2.82 -10.27
CA LEU A 273 -2.99 -2.80 -8.88
C LEU A 273 -1.89 -3.82 -8.62
N LEU A 274 -1.93 -5.01 -9.25
CA LEU A 274 -0.85 -5.99 -9.08
C LEU A 274 0.48 -5.46 -9.61
N HIS A 275 0.45 -4.78 -10.75
CA HIS A 275 1.63 -4.11 -11.30
C HIS A 275 2.14 -3.02 -10.35
N LEU A 276 1.26 -2.14 -9.87
CA LEU A 276 1.62 -1.06 -8.93
C LEU A 276 2.17 -1.59 -7.61
N ILE A 277 1.59 -2.67 -7.06
CA ILE A 277 2.07 -3.32 -5.83
C ILE A 277 3.51 -3.82 -6.01
N VAL A 278 3.82 -4.42 -7.16
CA VAL A 278 5.15 -4.96 -7.46
C VAL A 278 6.15 -3.85 -7.78
N GLU A 279 5.73 -2.80 -8.52
CA GLU A 279 6.57 -1.63 -8.82
C GLU A 279 6.97 -0.85 -7.56
N GLU A 280 6.06 -0.72 -6.59
CA GLU A 280 6.30 -0.06 -5.31
C GLU A 280 7.12 -0.92 -4.32
N SER A 281 7.25 -2.22 -4.56
CA SER A 281 7.86 -3.15 -3.60
C SER A 281 9.36 -3.33 -3.84
N PRO A 282 10.21 -3.16 -2.83
CA PRO A 282 11.60 -3.62 -2.90
C PRO A 282 11.72 -5.15 -2.71
N PHE A 283 10.63 -5.84 -2.33
CA PHE A 283 10.63 -7.26 -1.99
C PHE A 283 10.02 -8.16 -3.08
N LEU A 284 9.30 -7.58 -4.04
CA LEU A 284 8.67 -8.30 -5.15
C LEU A 284 9.35 -7.93 -6.46
N SER A 285 9.48 -8.90 -7.37
CA SER A 285 9.99 -8.65 -8.71
C SER A 285 8.94 -8.91 -9.79
N GLN A 286 9.15 -8.34 -10.97
CA GLN A 286 8.30 -8.59 -12.14
C GLN A 286 8.31 -10.06 -12.56
N ASP A 287 9.41 -10.79 -12.35
CA ASP A 287 9.47 -12.24 -12.60
C ASP A 287 8.55 -13.03 -11.66
N MET A 288 8.45 -12.60 -10.38
CA MET A 288 7.51 -13.20 -9.44
C MET A 288 6.06 -12.96 -9.88
N LEU A 289 5.75 -11.75 -10.36
CA LEU A 289 4.43 -11.42 -10.89
C LEU A 289 4.09 -12.27 -12.12
N GLU A 290 4.99 -12.37 -13.09
CA GLU A 290 4.76 -13.14 -14.32
C GLU A 290 4.46 -14.62 -14.01
N SER A 291 5.07 -15.17 -12.95
CA SER A 291 4.83 -16.56 -12.54
C SER A 291 3.40 -16.85 -12.07
N CYS A 292 2.66 -15.85 -11.60
CA CYS A 292 1.31 -16.01 -11.06
C CYS A 292 0.24 -15.17 -11.77
N PHE A 293 0.63 -14.18 -12.58
CA PHE A 293 -0.25 -13.29 -13.32
C PHE A 293 0.39 -12.88 -14.66
N PRO A 294 -0.08 -13.39 -15.81
CA PRO A 294 0.56 -13.13 -17.09
C PRO A 294 0.56 -11.65 -17.47
N TYR A 295 1.73 -11.10 -17.82
CA TYR A 295 1.93 -9.71 -18.20
C TYR A 295 1.09 -9.29 -19.41
N VAL A 296 0.71 -10.23 -20.27
CA VAL A 296 -0.21 -9.98 -21.39
C VAL A 296 -1.54 -9.39 -20.92
N LEU A 297 -2.05 -9.80 -19.75
CA LEU A 297 -3.26 -9.23 -19.16
C LEU A 297 -3.03 -7.77 -18.73
N LEU A 298 -1.90 -7.48 -18.08
CA LEU A 298 -1.54 -6.12 -17.67
C LEU A 298 -1.34 -5.19 -18.88
N ARG A 299 -0.66 -5.68 -19.92
CA ARG A 299 -0.46 -4.93 -21.16
C ARG A 299 -1.80 -4.59 -21.83
N ASN A 300 -2.73 -5.55 -21.85
CA ASN A 300 -4.07 -5.31 -22.38
C ASN A 300 -4.85 -4.33 -21.50
N ALA A 301 -4.76 -4.47 -20.18
CA ALA A 301 -5.39 -3.55 -19.24
C ALA A 301 -4.88 -2.11 -19.42
N TYR A 302 -3.56 -1.92 -19.50
CA TYR A 302 -2.97 -0.63 -19.83
C TYR A 302 -3.47 -0.10 -21.17
N ARG A 303 -3.54 -0.96 -22.20
CA ARG A 303 -4.09 -0.54 -23.50
C ARG A 303 -5.54 -0.08 -23.38
N GLU A 304 -6.39 -0.77 -22.64
CA GLU A 304 -7.80 -0.38 -22.49
C GLU A 304 -7.95 0.94 -21.73
N VAL A 305 -7.23 1.14 -20.62
CA VAL A 305 -7.34 2.40 -19.86
C VAL A 305 -6.67 3.59 -20.57
N TYR A 306 -5.73 3.32 -21.49
CA TYR A 306 -5.08 4.36 -22.32
C TYR A 306 -5.79 4.63 -23.66
N LYS A 307 -6.75 3.79 -24.08
CA LYS A 307 -7.58 4.11 -25.25
C LYS A 307 -8.40 5.35 -24.91
N SER A 308 -8.02 6.48 -25.51
CA SER A 308 -8.83 7.68 -25.50
C SER A 308 -10.25 7.33 -25.94
N PHE A 309 -11.25 7.58 -25.10
CA PHE A 309 -12.60 7.75 -25.63
C PHE A 309 -12.53 8.91 -26.62
N ILE A 310 -12.55 8.61 -27.91
CA ILE A 310 -12.85 9.61 -28.93
C ILE A 310 -14.28 10.05 -28.61
N ILE A 311 -14.41 11.17 -27.92
CA ILE A 311 -15.68 11.87 -27.82
C ILE A 311 -15.94 12.37 -29.24
N THR A 312 -16.69 11.59 -30.03
CA THR A 312 -17.38 12.15 -31.19
C THR A 312 -18.39 13.13 -30.63
N VAL A 313 -17.99 14.40 -30.61
CA VAL A 313 -18.90 15.53 -30.39
C VAL A 313 -19.82 15.52 -31.61
N GLY A 314 -21.04 14.99 -31.42
CA GLY A 314 -22.14 15.12 -32.36
C GLY A 314 -22.84 16.46 -32.18
#